data_AF-D9VXF8-F1
#
_entry.id   AF-D9VXF8-F1
#
_cell.length_a   1.000
_cell.length_b   1.000
_cell.length_c   1.000
_cell.angle_alpha   90.00
_cell.angle_beta   90.00
_cell.angle_gamma   90.00
#
_symmetry.space_group_name_H-M   'P 1'
#
loop_
_entity.id
_entity.type
_entity.pdbx_description
1 polymer ?
#
loop_
_entity_poly.entity_id
_entity_poly.type
_entity_poly.pdbx_seq_one_letter_code
_entity_poly.pdbx_strand_id
1 'polypeptide(L)'
;MRHRHLSERPLVFVPLTTAGEAGAPLGAMLGTDRHEPRIFVIPQPRDRDLRWRFLADLAVQVMAYVDAYADVVEPAERTETDPETGRKVKVEAELCVDAPQIVVPSRAGIEYVRLLGRSMRFRRTAEEDPENPYPAPTQVPLLGRWFTHLAERSRVPGSSMLLSATDLLGRHWATGQSDLEDQHLGALLGWIDPPEGFSGAEFALRVELARDADGQLEVPPAGPATDPAFDNKLLAPAIAKFDAARAADANGDGDTARFAERAVRRLVLSQMETAWWQTWAAVDLMRTLPPGGRTEERWTRDRWSFTGHRDRVRAGEPPQPRRDDAVTAAQKLATRETEQVRLDAQEALDDPLVMAGRRFAGEAFAGEVTEVLMEWSEGKRPRPRPLVTVATEDRPQLADAGGGKVFRSLDGRQQAFEFVRYEEDGQLVLRVLDKMGAGREPVAGSVPEKGDRDCWTLFEHDARGGPKLPDPEHTPWTHGGPPGSATAPALDAVTDEDLL
;
A
#
# COMPACT_ATOMS: atom_id res chain seq x y z
N MET A 1 14.00 7.21 -8.76
CA MET A 1 13.80 5.76 -9.01
C MET A 1 12.40 5.35 -8.53
N ARG A 2 11.82 4.21 -8.93
CA ARG A 2 10.55 3.74 -8.33
C ARG A 2 10.81 2.99 -7.03
N HIS A 3 10.11 3.36 -5.96
CA HIS A 3 10.31 2.77 -4.63
C HIS A 3 9.26 1.70 -4.24
N ARG A 4 8.30 1.46 -5.12
CA ARG A 4 7.28 0.43 -4.99
C ARG A 4 7.54 -0.71 -5.98
N HIS A 5 7.24 -1.92 -5.56
CA HIS A 5 7.21 -3.05 -6.47
C HIS A 5 6.06 -2.83 -7.44
N LEU A 6 6.27 -3.18 -8.70
CA LEU A 6 5.22 -3.15 -9.71
C LEU A 6 5.30 -4.45 -10.49
N SER A 7 4.26 -5.26 -10.32
CA SER A 7 4.13 -6.56 -10.95
C SER A 7 4.13 -6.42 -12.47
N GLU A 8 4.55 -7.48 -13.15
CA GLU A 8 4.38 -7.59 -14.60
C GLU A 8 2.89 -7.64 -14.99
N ARG A 9 2.04 -8.19 -14.11
CA ARG A 9 0.60 -8.39 -14.33
C ARG A 9 -0.22 -7.90 -13.15
N PRO A 10 -0.22 -6.58 -12.85
CA PRO A 10 -1.06 -6.04 -11.80
C PRO A 10 -2.54 -6.17 -12.21
N LEU A 11 -3.41 -6.42 -11.23
CA LEU A 11 -4.85 -6.33 -11.44
C LEU A 11 -5.26 -4.86 -11.30
N VAL A 12 -5.61 -4.22 -12.42
CA VAL A 12 -6.25 -2.89 -12.35
C VAL A 12 -7.69 -3.08 -11.93
N PHE A 13 -8.17 -2.28 -10.98
CA PHE A 13 -9.54 -2.29 -10.48
C PHE A 13 -10.09 -0.85 -10.40
N VAL A 14 -11.09 -0.56 -11.23
CA VAL A 14 -11.77 0.74 -11.30
C VAL A 14 -13.20 0.56 -10.78
N PRO A 15 -13.45 0.86 -9.49
CA PRO A 15 -14.79 0.79 -8.93
C PRO A 15 -15.61 2.06 -9.15
N LEU A 16 -16.93 1.93 -9.19
CA LEU A 16 -17.90 3.01 -9.06
C LEU A 16 -18.95 2.71 -8.00
N THR A 17 -19.33 3.73 -7.23
CA THR A 17 -20.44 3.68 -6.27
C THR A 17 -21.61 4.52 -6.77
N THR A 18 -22.78 4.20 -6.25
CA THR A 18 -23.97 5.06 -6.45
C THR A 18 -23.85 6.29 -5.55
N ALA A 19 -24.24 7.46 -6.06
CA ALA A 19 -24.32 8.67 -5.25
C ALA A 19 -25.40 8.55 -4.16
N GLY A 20 -25.08 9.01 -2.94
CA GLY A 20 -26.03 9.11 -1.83
C GLY A 20 -26.30 7.83 -1.03
N GLU A 21 -25.75 6.67 -1.43
CA GLU A 21 -25.81 5.42 -0.68
C GLU A 21 -24.38 4.89 -0.48
N ALA A 22 -23.90 4.92 0.76
CA ALA A 22 -22.50 4.66 1.08
C ALA A 22 -22.12 3.21 0.77
N GLY A 23 -21.31 3.01 -0.27
CA GLY A 23 -20.79 1.70 -0.62
C GLY A 23 -21.64 0.89 -1.58
N ALA A 24 -22.83 1.35 -1.97
CA ALA A 24 -23.65 0.67 -2.96
C ALA A 24 -22.92 0.61 -4.32
N PRO A 25 -22.54 -0.58 -4.81
CA PRO A 25 -21.84 -0.70 -6.07
C PRO A 25 -22.72 -0.24 -7.23
N LEU A 26 -22.12 0.47 -8.18
CA LEU A 26 -22.75 0.88 -9.43
C LEU A 26 -22.11 0.12 -10.62
N GLY A 27 -20.79 -0.01 -10.60
CA GLY A 27 -20.05 -0.73 -11.62
C GLY A 27 -18.60 -1.00 -11.21
N ALA A 28 -17.94 -1.86 -11.96
CA ALA A 28 -16.51 -2.09 -11.85
C ALA A 28 -15.90 -2.50 -13.19
N MET A 29 -14.70 -2.01 -13.47
CA MET A 29 -13.81 -2.59 -14.47
C MET A 29 -12.62 -3.24 -13.77
N LEU A 30 -12.25 -4.47 -14.17
CA LEU A 30 -11.02 -5.09 -13.71
C LEU A 30 -10.36 -5.99 -14.75
N GLY A 31 -9.04 -6.12 -14.66
CA GLY A 31 -8.27 -7.00 -15.53
C GLY A 31 -6.77 -6.80 -15.39
N THR A 32 -6.01 -7.73 -15.96
CA THR A 32 -4.53 -7.68 -16.05
C THR A 32 -4.04 -7.28 -17.44
N ASP A 33 -4.96 -7.11 -18.40
CA ASP A 33 -4.70 -6.62 -19.75
C ASP A 33 -5.58 -5.40 -20.02
N ARG A 34 -4.96 -4.30 -20.45
CA ARG A 34 -5.62 -3.03 -20.78
C ARG A 34 -6.68 -3.16 -21.88
N HIS A 35 -6.52 -4.11 -22.80
CA HIS A 35 -7.42 -4.30 -23.95
C HIS A 35 -8.52 -5.33 -23.70
N GLU A 36 -8.46 -6.08 -22.59
CA GLU A 36 -9.45 -7.10 -22.22
C GLU A 36 -10.04 -6.88 -20.82
N PRO A 37 -10.66 -5.71 -20.53
CA PRO A 37 -11.28 -5.48 -19.24
C PRO A 37 -12.53 -6.35 -19.05
N ARG A 38 -12.69 -6.90 -17.84
CA ARG A 38 -13.97 -7.43 -17.37
C ARG A 38 -14.80 -6.29 -16.81
N ILE A 39 -16.05 -6.17 -17.26
CA ILE A 39 -16.94 -5.05 -16.96
C ILE A 39 -18.19 -5.58 -16.26
N PHE A 40 -18.43 -5.09 -15.05
CA PHE A 40 -19.61 -5.38 -14.24
C PHE A 40 -20.41 -4.09 -14.05
N VAL A 41 -21.72 -4.13 -14.28
CA VAL A 41 -22.62 -2.98 -14.07
C VAL A 41 -23.90 -3.45 -13.41
N ILE A 42 -24.38 -2.68 -12.44
CA ILE A 42 -25.67 -2.91 -11.80
C ILE A 42 -26.69 -1.94 -12.40
N PRO A 43 -27.71 -2.44 -13.15
CA PRO A 43 -28.66 -1.56 -13.82
C PRO A 43 -29.65 -0.90 -12.86
N GLN A 44 -29.83 -1.44 -11.65
CA GLN A 44 -30.63 -0.86 -10.57
C GLN A 44 -29.90 -1.08 -9.23
N PRO A 45 -29.10 -0.11 -8.75
CA PRO A 45 -28.27 -0.27 -7.54
C PRO A 45 -29.06 -0.54 -6.26
N ARG A 46 -30.34 -0.16 -6.21
CA ARG A 46 -31.22 -0.39 -5.05
C ARG A 46 -31.74 -1.83 -4.98
N ASP A 47 -31.65 -2.59 -6.06
CA ASP A 47 -32.05 -3.99 -6.11
C ASP A 47 -30.99 -4.86 -5.41
N ARG A 48 -31.39 -5.46 -4.30
CA ARG A 48 -30.52 -6.31 -3.46
C ARG A 48 -30.00 -7.53 -4.22
N ASP A 49 -30.81 -8.16 -5.07
CA ASP A 49 -30.42 -9.38 -5.78
C ASP A 49 -29.43 -9.08 -6.89
N LEU A 50 -29.55 -7.92 -7.54
CA LEU A 50 -28.57 -7.45 -8.51
C LEU A 50 -27.24 -7.08 -7.82
N ARG A 51 -27.28 -6.43 -6.65
CA ARG A 51 -26.08 -6.16 -5.85
C ARG A 51 -25.36 -7.45 -5.46
N TRP A 52 -26.08 -8.47 -5.00
CA TRP A 52 -25.47 -9.75 -4.63
C TRP A 52 -24.85 -10.48 -5.81
N ARG A 53 -25.53 -10.51 -6.96
CA ARG A 53 -24.98 -11.09 -8.20
C ARG A 53 -23.70 -10.38 -8.62
N PHE A 54 -23.68 -9.05 -8.59
CA PHE A 54 -22.46 -8.27 -8.87
C PHE A 54 -21.31 -8.64 -7.93
N LEU A 55 -21.56 -8.70 -6.61
CA LEU A 55 -20.50 -9.04 -5.64
C LEU A 55 -20.00 -10.47 -5.81
N ALA A 56 -20.90 -11.41 -6.16
CA ALA A 56 -20.52 -12.79 -6.46
C ALA A 56 -19.65 -12.88 -7.71
N ASP A 57 -20.04 -12.20 -8.79
CA ASP A 57 -19.29 -12.17 -10.04
C ASP A 57 -17.91 -11.51 -9.86
N LEU A 58 -17.85 -10.40 -9.10
CA LEU A 58 -16.60 -9.75 -8.71
C LEU A 58 -15.71 -10.70 -7.90
N ALA A 59 -16.29 -11.39 -6.91
CA ALA A 59 -15.57 -12.36 -6.09
C ALA A 59 -14.95 -13.47 -6.93
N VAL A 60 -15.69 -14.04 -7.88
CA VAL A 60 -15.14 -15.05 -8.79
C VAL A 60 -13.90 -14.55 -9.53
N GLN A 61 -13.91 -13.31 -10.02
CA GLN A 61 -12.77 -12.77 -10.78
C GLN A 61 -11.56 -12.46 -9.92
N VAL A 62 -11.77 -11.78 -8.80
CA VAL A 62 -10.66 -11.35 -7.95
C VAL A 62 -10.06 -12.56 -7.23
N MET A 63 -10.89 -13.51 -6.79
CA MET A 63 -10.40 -14.73 -6.16
C MET A 63 -9.58 -15.57 -7.15
N ALA A 64 -10.02 -15.71 -8.41
CA ALA A 64 -9.21 -16.39 -9.42
C ALA A 64 -7.83 -15.75 -9.62
N TYR A 65 -7.74 -14.42 -9.53
CA TYR A 65 -6.44 -13.71 -9.56
C TYR A 65 -5.61 -13.99 -8.31
N VAL A 66 -6.19 -13.91 -7.11
CA VAL A 66 -5.50 -14.16 -5.84
C VAL A 66 -5.01 -15.61 -5.72
N ASP A 67 -5.86 -16.57 -6.07
CA ASP A 67 -5.59 -18.00 -5.96
C ASP A 67 -4.47 -18.44 -6.91
N ALA A 68 -4.26 -17.73 -8.03
CA ALA A 68 -3.15 -17.99 -8.94
C ALA A 68 -1.75 -17.86 -8.28
N TYR A 69 -1.66 -17.14 -7.16
CA TYR A 69 -0.42 -16.97 -6.38
C TYR A 69 -0.33 -17.92 -5.18
N ALA A 70 -1.45 -18.52 -4.77
CA ALA A 70 -1.55 -19.21 -3.47
C ALA A 70 -0.78 -20.53 -3.42
N ASP A 71 -0.66 -21.24 -4.55
CA ASP A 71 -0.03 -22.57 -4.62
C ASP A 71 1.39 -22.58 -5.20
N VAL A 72 1.88 -21.44 -5.70
CA VAL A 72 3.23 -21.33 -6.24
C VAL A 72 4.18 -20.90 -5.12
N VAL A 73 4.84 -21.86 -4.50
CA VAL A 73 5.69 -21.67 -3.31
C VAL A 73 7.15 -22.06 -3.54
N GLU A 74 8.04 -21.48 -2.74
CA GLU A 74 9.45 -21.83 -2.63
C GLU A 74 9.84 -22.07 -1.15
N PRO A 75 10.84 -22.92 -0.89
CA PRO A 75 11.34 -23.11 0.46
C PRO A 75 12.03 -21.85 0.95
N ALA A 76 11.70 -21.42 2.17
CA ALA A 76 12.30 -20.28 2.82
C ALA A 76 12.57 -20.56 4.31
N GLU A 77 13.55 -19.85 4.88
CA GLU A 77 13.80 -19.92 6.32
C GLU A 77 13.05 -18.79 7.02
N ARG A 78 12.28 -19.14 8.06
CA ARG A 78 11.68 -18.17 8.97
C ARG A 78 12.28 -18.34 10.36
N THR A 79 12.47 -17.21 11.06
CA THR A 79 12.84 -17.25 12.47
C THR A 79 11.59 -17.26 13.32
N GLU A 80 11.43 -18.29 14.14
CA GLU A 80 10.35 -18.41 15.12
C GLU A 80 10.91 -18.49 16.52
N THR A 81 10.12 -18.05 17.51
CA THR A 81 10.47 -18.21 18.91
C THR A 81 9.95 -19.55 19.37
N ASP A 82 10.85 -20.43 19.77
CA ASP A 82 10.53 -21.72 20.37
C ASP A 82 9.68 -21.49 21.64
N PRO A 83 8.46 -22.04 21.70
CA PRO A 83 7.58 -21.85 22.84
C PRO A 83 8.11 -22.49 24.15
N GLU A 84 8.94 -23.54 24.06
CA GLU A 84 9.51 -24.21 25.23
C GLU A 84 10.79 -23.51 25.72
N THR A 85 11.67 -23.10 24.79
CA THR A 85 12.99 -22.55 25.15
C THR A 85 13.05 -21.03 25.12
N GLY A 86 12.06 -20.36 24.53
CA GLY A 86 12.04 -18.91 24.30
C GLY A 86 13.13 -18.43 23.36
N ARG A 87 13.88 -19.34 22.70
CA ARG A 87 14.98 -19.01 21.80
C ARG A 87 14.47 -18.86 20.37
N LYS A 88 15.15 -18.01 19.61
CA LYS A 88 14.91 -17.89 18.16
C LYS A 88 15.53 -19.08 17.44
N VAL A 89 14.71 -19.83 16.73
CA VAL A 89 15.12 -20.99 15.92
C VAL A 89 14.74 -20.72 14.47
N LYS A 90 15.54 -21.23 13.53
CA LYS A 90 15.21 -21.19 12.12
C LYS A 90 14.37 -22.42 11.79
N VAL A 91 13.21 -22.20 11.21
CA VAL A 91 12.31 -23.24 10.72
C VAL A 91 12.18 -23.12 9.20
N GLU A 92 12.07 -24.26 8.53
CA GLU A 92 11.68 -24.29 7.13
C GLU A 92 10.20 -23.91 7.02
N ALA A 93 9.90 -23.00 6.10
CA ALA A 93 8.57 -22.54 5.80
C ALA A 93 8.39 -22.44 4.28
N GLU A 94 7.16 -22.57 3.82
CA GLU A 94 6.82 -22.26 2.43
C GLU A 94 6.54 -20.77 2.29
N LEU A 95 7.18 -20.12 1.32
CA LEU A 95 6.93 -18.74 0.94
C LEU A 95 6.32 -18.72 -0.46
N CYS A 96 5.20 -18.01 -0.65
CA CYS A 96 4.71 -17.78 -2.01
C CYS A 96 5.79 -17.09 -2.87
N VAL A 97 6.03 -17.61 -4.06
CA VAL A 97 7.03 -17.08 -5.01
C VAL A 97 6.71 -15.63 -5.36
N ASP A 98 5.43 -15.29 -5.42
CA ASP A 98 4.96 -13.93 -5.66
C ASP A 98 3.65 -13.65 -4.88
N ALA A 99 3.13 -12.43 -4.96
CA ALA A 99 1.89 -12.02 -4.30
C ALA A 99 0.99 -11.19 -5.24
N PRO A 100 -0.35 -11.19 -5.02
CA PRO A 100 -1.26 -10.39 -5.82
C PRO A 100 -1.01 -8.89 -5.60
N GLN A 101 -1.02 -8.13 -6.69
CA GLN A 101 -0.95 -6.68 -6.67
C GLN A 101 -2.18 -6.08 -7.36
N ILE A 102 -2.92 -5.25 -6.62
CA ILE A 102 -4.08 -4.50 -7.13
C ILE A 102 -3.72 -3.02 -7.26
N VAL A 103 -4.04 -2.42 -8.41
CA VAL A 103 -3.89 -0.98 -8.64
C VAL A 103 -5.26 -0.37 -8.88
N VAL A 104 -5.61 0.63 -8.07
CA VAL A 104 -6.83 1.44 -8.22
C VAL A 104 -6.47 2.83 -8.72
N PRO A 105 -7.41 3.61 -9.30
CA PRO A 105 -7.07 4.93 -9.84
C PRO A 105 -6.59 5.93 -8.78
N SER A 106 -7.28 5.98 -7.64
CA SER A 106 -7.08 7.00 -6.60
C SER A 106 -7.15 6.41 -5.19
N ARG A 107 -6.77 7.18 -4.16
CA ARG A 107 -6.92 6.78 -2.74
C ARG A 107 -8.35 6.38 -2.39
N ALA A 108 -9.33 7.04 -2.99
CA ALA A 108 -10.74 6.72 -2.76
C ALA A 108 -11.10 5.30 -3.24
N GLY A 109 -10.40 4.77 -4.26
CA GLY A 109 -10.51 3.37 -4.65
C GLY A 109 -10.01 2.39 -3.57
N ILE A 110 -8.95 2.75 -2.83
CA ILE A 110 -8.44 1.96 -1.70
C ILE A 110 -9.49 1.91 -0.58
N GLU A 111 -10.07 3.06 -0.23
CA GLU A 111 -11.13 3.12 0.77
C GLU A 111 -12.38 2.35 0.33
N TYR A 112 -12.69 2.31 -0.96
CA TYR A 112 -13.77 1.47 -1.47
C TYR A 112 -13.49 -0.02 -1.34
N VAL A 113 -12.27 -0.48 -1.65
CA VAL A 113 -11.83 -1.87 -1.39
C VAL A 113 -11.97 -2.22 0.10
N ARG A 114 -11.56 -1.29 0.98
CA ARG A 114 -11.71 -1.44 2.43
C ARG A 114 -13.16 -1.58 2.86
N LEU A 115 -14.05 -0.75 2.30
CA LEU A 115 -15.48 -0.78 2.58
C LEU A 115 -16.12 -2.11 2.14
N LEU A 116 -15.79 -2.59 0.93
CA LEU A 116 -16.22 -3.92 0.46
C LEU A 116 -15.70 -5.03 1.37
N GLY A 117 -14.43 -4.96 1.80
CA GLY A 117 -13.86 -5.90 2.77
C GLY A 117 -14.67 -5.99 4.07
N ARG A 118 -15.09 -4.83 4.60
CA ARG A 118 -15.97 -4.75 5.79
C ARG A 118 -17.36 -5.33 5.54
N SER A 119 -17.99 -4.97 4.44
CA SER A 119 -19.39 -5.35 4.18
C SER A 119 -19.57 -6.83 3.82
N MET A 120 -18.52 -7.49 3.31
CA MET A 120 -18.57 -8.87 2.82
C MET A 120 -18.04 -9.92 3.80
N ARG A 121 -17.00 -9.64 4.61
CA ARG A 121 -16.23 -10.70 5.32
C ARG A 121 -16.99 -11.52 6.37
N PHE A 122 -18.15 -11.03 6.84
CA PHE A 122 -18.99 -11.71 7.83
C PHE A 122 -20.31 -12.23 7.24
N ARG A 123 -20.46 -12.24 5.92
CA ARG A 123 -21.66 -12.79 5.27
C ARG A 123 -21.65 -14.31 5.41
N ARG A 124 -22.77 -14.86 5.87
CA ARG A 124 -22.93 -16.31 6.08
C ARG A 124 -23.29 -17.01 4.79
N THR A 125 -22.65 -18.14 4.58
CA THR A 125 -22.92 -19.07 3.48
C THR A 125 -24.07 -20.01 3.81
N ALA A 126 -24.52 -20.77 2.81
CA ALA A 126 -25.59 -21.77 3.00
C ALA A 126 -25.17 -22.91 3.95
N GLU A 127 -23.87 -23.20 4.04
CA GLU A 127 -23.32 -24.22 4.95
C GLU A 127 -23.34 -23.73 6.40
N GLU A 128 -23.07 -22.45 6.63
CA GLU A 128 -23.00 -21.84 7.97
C GLU A 128 -24.38 -21.49 8.53
N ASP A 129 -25.35 -21.18 7.67
CA ASP A 129 -26.71 -20.81 8.05
C ASP A 129 -27.74 -21.36 7.04
N PRO A 130 -28.04 -22.67 7.07
CA PRO A 130 -28.92 -23.32 6.10
C PRO A 130 -30.36 -22.78 6.07
N GLU A 131 -30.80 -22.20 7.18
CA GLU A 131 -32.15 -21.63 7.33
C GLU A 131 -32.24 -20.20 6.79
N ASN A 132 -31.11 -19.57 6.44
CA ASN A 132 -31.11 -18.24 5.85
C ASN A 132 -31.71 -18.30 4.43
N PRO A 133 -32.78 -17.54 4.15
CA PRO A 133 -33.42 -17.55 2.82
C PRO A 133 -32.54 -16.95 1.71
N TYR A 134 -31.48 -16.21 2.06
CA TYR A 134 -30.57 -15.57 1.11
C TYR A 134 -29.10 -15.74 1.57
N PRO A 135 -28.54 -16.96 1.49
CA PRO A 135 -27.16 -17.21 1.87
C PRO A 135 -26.21 -16.56 0.85
N ALA A 136 -25.07 -16.06 1.32
CA ALA A 136 -24.04 -15.54 0.44
C ALA A 136 -23.28 -16.68 -0.26
N PRO A 137 -22.92 -16.54 -1.55
CA PRO A 137 -22.00 -17.47 -2.20
C PRO A 137 -20.66 -17.50 -1.45
N THR A 138 -20.04 -18.68 -1.30
CA THR A 138 -18.81 -18.88 -0.50
C THR A 138 -17.66 -17.94 -0.84
N GLN A 139 -17.55 -17.55 -2.11
CA GLN A 139 -16.50 -16.64 -2.58
C GLN A 139 -16.67 -15.20 -2.06
N VAL A 140 -17.88 -14.76 -1.72
CA VAL A 140 -18.14 -13.39 -1.28
C VAL A 140 -17.51 -13.08 0.09
N PRO A 141 -17.78 -13.84 1.17
CA PRO A 141 -17.11 -13.61 2.45
C PRO A 141 -15.60 -13.86 2.37
N LEU A 142 -15.16 -14.80 1.54
CA LEU A 142 -13.73 -15.04 1.31
C LEU A 142 -13.05 -13.82 0.66
N LEU A 143 -13.64 -13.25 -0.39
CA LEU A 143 -13.16 -11.99 -0.97
C LEU A 143 -13.16 -10.87 0.07
N GLY A 144 -14.18 -10.80 0.93
CA GLY A 144 -14.24 -9.83 2.03
C GLY A 144 -13.02 -9.92 2.96
N ARG A 145 -12.56 -11.13 3.28
CA ARG A 145 -11.35 -11.36 4.09
C ARG A 145 -10.09 -10.88 3.37
N TRP A 146 -9.97 -11.18 2.07
CA TRP A 146 -8.83 -10.75 1.24
C TRP A 146 -8.78 -9.22 1.06
N PHE A 147 -9.90 -8.58 0.75
CA PHE A 147 -9.99 -7.12 0.66
C PHE A 147 -9.69 -6.45 2.00
N THR A 148 -10.12 -7.05 3.12
CA THR A 148 -9.73 -6.55 4.45
C THR A 148 -8.22 -6.64 4.67
N HIS A 149 -7.57 -7.73 4.25
CA HIS A 149 -6.12 -7.86 4.33
C HIS A 149 -5.39 -6.84 3.44
N LEU A 150 -5.78 -6.73 2.16
CA LEU A 150 -5.18 -5.81 1.20
C LEU A 150 -5.33 -4.35 1.62
N ALA A 151 -6.50 -3.96 2.16
CA ALA A 151 -6.74 -2.63 2.69
C ALA A 151 -5.92 -2.35 3.97
N GLU A 152 -5.69 -3.34 4.83
CA GLU A 152 -4.78 -3.14 5.97
C GLU A 152 -3.32 -3.05 5.51
N ARG A 153 -2.95 -3.75 4.42
CA ARG A 153 -1.63 -3.68 3.79
C ARG A 153 -1.37 -2.35 3.10
N SER A 154 -2.35 -1.72 2.46
CA SER A 154 -2.14 -0.40 1.83
C SER A 154 -1.78 0.69 2.84
N ARG A 155 -2.18 0.51 4.11
CA ARG A 155 -1.83 1.40 5.24
C ARG A 155 -0.44 1.14 5.83
N VAL A 156 0.29 0.13 5.35
CA VAL A 156 1.66 -0.16 5.79
C VAL A 156 2.63 0.52 4.83
N PRO A 157 3.48 1.46 5.31
CA PRO A 157 4.49 2.09 4.47
C PRO A 157 5.37 1.05 3.76
N GLY A 158 5.74 1.31 2.51
CA GLY A 158 6.53 0.40 1.68
C GLY A 158 5.76 -0.76 1.04
N SER A 159 4.57 -1.12 1.53
CA SER A 159 3.70 -2.15 0.94
C SER A 159 3.31 -1.82 -0.51
N SER A 160 3.23 -2.85 -1.34
CA SER A 160 2.93 -2.75 -2.77
C SER A 160 1.75 -3.64 -3.19
N MET A 161 1.03 -4.29 -2.27
CA MET A 161 -0.06 -5.22 -2.62
C MET A 161 -1.35 -4.52 -3.08
N LEU A 162 -1.64 -3.32 -2.57
CA LEU A 162 -2.76 -2.49 -2.98
C LEU A 162 -2.29 -1.05 -3.09
N LEU A 163 -2.28 -0.52 -4.30
CA LEU A 163 -1.70 0.78 -4.65
C LEU A 163 -2.74 1.66 -5.33
N SER A 164 -2.64 2.98 -5.15
CA SER A 164 -3.37 3.93 -5.99
C SER A 164 -2.43 4.50 -7.05
N ALA A 165 -2.93 4.73 -8.27
CA ALA A 165 -2.14 5.34 -9.33
C ALA A 165 -1.75 6.78 -8.97
N THR A 166 -2.64 7.55 -8.34
CA THR A 166 -2.33 8.91 -7.87
C THR A 166 -1.19 8.93 -6.85
N ASP A 167 -1.15 7.99 -5.88
CA ASP A 167 -0.03 7.93 -4.93
C ASP A 167 1.28 7.46 -5.58
N LEU A 168 1.21 6.58 -6.57
CA LEU A 168 2.41 6.17 -7.31
C LEU A 168 3.02 7.35 -8.05
N LEU A 169 2.19 8.11 -8.78
CA LEU A 169 2.63 9.26 -9.56
C LEU A 169 3.06 10.43 -8.65
N GLY A 170 2.28 10.80 -7.64
CA GLY A 170 2.58 11.93 -6.75
C GLY A 170 3.89 11.77 -5.95
N ARG A 171 4.45 10.56 -5.88
CA ARG A 171 5.76 10.30 -5.27
C ARG A 171 6.95 10.60 -6.18
N HIS A 172 6.74 10.71 -7.48
CA HIS A 172 7.81 10.79 -8.47
C HIS A 172 7.79 12.06 -9.31
N TRP A 173 6.63 12.70 -9.44
CA TRP A 173 6.50 13.96 -10.15
C TRP A 173 6.02 15.05 -9.21
N ALA A 174 6.73 16.17 -9.19
CA ALA A 174 6.30 17.36 -8.48
C ALA A 174 5.28 18.12 -9.33
N THR A 175 4.12 18.41 -8.75
CA THR A 175 3.09 19.24 -9.37
C THR A 175 2.99 20.58 -8.64
N GLY A 176 2.33 21.56 -9.26
CA GLY A 176 1.91 22.80 -8.61
C GLY A 176 0.50 22.69 -8.00
N GLN A 177 -0.07 21.49 -8.01
CA GLN A 177 -1.41 21.19 -7.51
C GLN A 177 -1.33 20.89 -6.00
N SER A 178 -2.47 20.99 -5.33
CA SER A 178 -2.62 20.45 -3.98
C SER A 178 -2.73 18.93 -3.98
N ASP A 179 -2.44 18.28 -2.84
CA ASP A 179 -2.62 16.83 -2.65
C ASP A 179 -4.05 16.35 -2.99
N LEU A 180 -5.05 17.23 -2.87
CA LEU A 180 -6.44 16.94 -3.18
C LEU A 180 -6.69 16.95 -4.70
N GLU A 181 -6.18 17.96 -5.40
CA GLU A 181 -6.27 18.07 -6.87
C GLU A 181 -5.49 16.91 -7.53
N ASP A 182 -4.36 16.50 -6.97
CA ASP A 182 -3.61 15.32 -7.42
C ASP A 182 -4.41 14.00 -7.30
N GLN A 183 -5.51 13.96 -6.54
CA GLN A 183 -6.40 12.78 -6.54
C GLN A 183 -7.25 12.66 -7.82
N HIS A 184 -7.33 13.71 -8.64
CA HIS A 184 -7.92 13.63 -9.97
C HIS A 184 -6.89 13.06 -10.96
N LEU A 185 -6.90 11.73 -11.14
CA LEU A 185 -5.87 11.02 -11.92
C LEU A 185 -5.65 11.59 -13.33
N GLY A 186 -6.70 12.00 -14.03
CA GLY A 186 -6.59 12.63 -15.34
C GLY A 186 -5.88 13.99 -15.32
N ALA A 187 -6.09 14.78 -14.25
CA ALA A 187 -5.46 16.09 -14.11
C ALA A 187 -3.98 15.92 -13.75
N LEU A 188 -3.68 14.98 -12.84
CA LEU A 188 -2.31 14.61 -12.49
C LEU A 188 -1.51 14.11 -13.70
N LEU A 189 -2.06 13.19 -14.49
CA LEU A 189 -1.41 12.73 -15.74
C LEU A 189 -1.25 13.87 -16.73
N GLY A 190 -2.27 14.71 -16.87
CA GLY A 190 -2.24 15.90 -17.71
C GLY A 190 -1.18 16.93 -17.29
N TRP A 191 -0.87 17.01 -16.00
CA TRP A 191 0.22 17.84 -15.48
C TRP A 191 1.59 17.25 -15.82
N ILE A 192 1.72 15.93 -15.67
CA ILE A 192 2.99 15.20 -15.84
C ILE A 192 3.42 15.16 -17.31
N ASP A 193 2.49 14.86 -18.20
CA ASP A 193 2.74 14.70 -19.64
C ASP A 193 1.63 15.39 -20.46
N PRO A 194 1.60 16.73 -20.47
CA PRO A 194 0.60 17.49 -21.21
C PRO A 194 0.79 17.32 -22.73
N PRO A 195 -0.29 17.32 -23.52
CA PRO A 195 -0.20 17.40 -24.98
C PRO A 195 0.59 18.62 -25.46
N GLU A 196 1.19 18.51 -26.64
CA GLU A 196 1.95 19.59 -27.26
C GLU A 196 1.12 20.88 -27.36
N GLY A 197 1.72 22.01 -26.96
CA GLY A 197 1.08 23.33 -26.97
C GLY A 197 0.33 23.70 -25.69
N PHE A 198 0.26 22.82 -24.69
CA PHE A 198 -0.26 23.12 -23.36
C PHE A 198 0.82 23.03 -22.29
N SER A 199 0.76 23.90 -21.29
CA SER A 199 1.44 23.63 -20.02
C SER A 199 0.67 22.60 -19.18
N GLY A 200 1.36 21.95 -18.25
CA GLY A 200 0.73 21.00 -17.32
C GLY A 200 -0.42 21.62 -16.55
N ALA A 201 -0.26 22.87 -16.08
CA ALA A 201 -1.30 23.61 -15.38
C ALA A 201 -2.53 23.91 -16.24
N GLU A 202 -2.33 24.35 -17.48
CA GLU A 202 -3.43 24.63 -18.41
C GLU A 202 -4.21 23.37 -18.76
N PHE A 203 -3.52 22.26 -19.01
CA PHE A 203 -4.16 21.01 -19.39
C PHE A 203 -4.86 20.32 -18.20
N ALA A 204 -4.25 20.32 -17.01
CA ALA A 204 -4.88 19.84 -15.79
C ALA A 204 -6.19 20.60 -15.49
N LEU A 205 -6.15 21.94 -15.54
CA LEU A 205 -7.33 22.78 -15.36
C LEU A 205 -8.42 22.49 -16.42
N ARG A 206 -8.01 22.27 -17.68
CA ARG A 206 -8.95 21.87 -18.74
C ARG A 206 -9.60 20.53 -18.41
N VAL A 207 -8.84 19.54 -17.98
CA VAL A 207 -9.35 18.22 -17.61
C VAL A 207 -10.38 18.30 -16.49
N GLU A 208 -10.16 19.14 -15.49
CA GLU A 208 -11.08 19.29 -14.35
C GLU A 208 -12.38 20.04 -14.70
N LEU A 209 -12.31 21.01 -15.62
CA LEU A 209 -13.41 21.95 -15.86
C LEU A 209 -14.17 21.72 -17.17
N ALA A 210 -13.56 21.07 -18.16
CA ALA A 210 -14.16 20.95 -19.49
C ALA A 210 -15.46 20.15 -19.42
N ARG A 211 -16.52 20.75 -19.96
CA ARG A 211 -17.84 20.14 -20.07
C ARG A 211 -18.34 20.21 -21.50
N ASP A 212 -19.05 19.17 -21.92
CA ASP A 212 -19.70 19.13 -23.22
C ASP A 212 -20.94 20.06 -23.28
N ALA A 213 -21.60 20.08 -24.45
CA ALA A 213 -22.79 20.90 -24.68
C ALA A 213 -23.98 20.55 -23.76
N ASP A 214 -24.03 19.32 -23.23
CA ASP A 214 -25.05 18.83 -22.29
C ASP A 214 -24.66 19.07 -20.82
N GLY A 215 -23.50 19.70 -20.59
CA GLY A 215 -22.96 20.04 -19.28
C GLY A 215 -22.36 18.85 -18.53
N GLN A 216 -21.98 17.78 -19.23
CA GLN A 216 -21.27 16.63 -18.66
C GLN A 216 -19.76 16.86 -18.72
N LEU A 217 -19.01 16.36 -17.73
CA LEU A 217 -17.55 16.44 -17.77
C LEU A 217 -17.00 15.68 -18.98
N GLU A 218 -16.09 16.30 -19.73
CA GLU A 218 -15.36 15.63 -20.82
C GLU A 218 -14.46 14.51 -20.29
N VAL A 219 -13.89 14.71 -19.09
CA VAL A 219 -13.10 13.71 -18.36
C VAL A 219 -13.81 13.40 -17.04
N PRO A 220 -14.49 12.24 -16.92
CA PRO A 220 -15.10 11.82 -15.68
C PRO A 220 -14.06 11.69 -14.54
N PRO A 221 -14.47 11.89 -13.27
CA PRO A 221 -13.60 11.65 -12.14
C PRO A 221 -13.16 10.18 -12.11
N ALA A 222 -11.94 9.93 -11.62
CA ALA A 222 -11.33 8.60 -11.58
C ALA A 222 -11.90 7.68 -10.47
N GLY A 223 -13.20 7.78 -10.21
CA GLY A 223 -13.93 6.99 -9.22
C GLY A 223 -13.46 7.17 -7.77
N PRO A 224 -14.14 6.51 -6.82
CA PRO A 224 -15.33 5.69 -7.03
C PRO A 224 -16.63 6.52 -7.10
N ALA A 225 -16.58 7.82 -6.79
CA ALA A 225 -17.72 8.72 -6.96
C ALA A 225 -17.85 9.21 -8.41
N THR A 226 -19.09 9.55 -8.80
CA THR A 226 -19.49 10.08 -10.10
C THR A 226 -19.80 11.59 -10.05
N ASP A 227 -19.83 12.26 -11.20
CA ASP A 227 -20.24 13.68 -11.29
C ASP A 227 -21.74 13.82 -11.00
N PRO A 228 -22.16 14.75 -10.12
CA PRO A 228 -23.58 14.93 -9.81
C PRO A 228 -24.44 15.29 -11.03
N ALA A 229 -23.89 15.95 -12.06
CA ALA A 229 -24.65 16.24 -13.27
C ALA A 229 -24.92 14.96 -14.09
N PHE A 230 -23.97 14.03 -14.14
CA PHE A 230 -24.14 12.70 -14.72
C PHE A 230 -25.23 11.92 -13.97
N ASP A 231 -25.15 11.87 -12.64
CA ASP A 231 -26.10 11.10 -11.83
C ASP A 231 -27.54 11.58 -12.02
N ASN A 232 -27.75 12.89 -11.94
CA ASN A 232 -29.08 13.49 -11.98
C ASN A 232 -29.67 13.57 -13.40
N LYS A 233 -28.86 13.89 -14.41
CA LYS A 233 -29.36 14.16 -15.77
C LYS A 233 -29.34 12.94 -16.68
N LEU A 234 -28.43 11.98 -16.44
CA LEU A 234 -28.25 10.83 -17.32
C LEU A 234 -28.59 9.51 -16.63
N LEU A 235 -27.94 9.21 -15.51
CA LEU A 235 -28.06 7.90 -14.86
C LEU A 235 -29.46 7.68 -14.27
N ALA A 236 -29.96 8.61 -13.44
CA ALA A 236 -31.27 8.46 -12.81
C ALA A 236 -32.42 8.31 -13.83
N PRO A 237 -32.51 9.10 -14.92
CA PRO A 237 -33.49 8.88 -15.98
C PRO A 237 -33.34 7.53 -16.70
N ALA A 238 -32.12 7.04 -16.90
CA ALA A 238 -31.89 5.74 -17.53
C ALA A 238 -32.35 4.58 -16.63
N ILE A 239 -32.07 4.65 -15.33
CA ILE A 239 -32.57 3.70 -14.33
C ILE A 239 -34.10 3.71 -14.29
N ALA A 240 -34.74 4.89 -14.27
CA ALA A 240 -36.19 5.00 -14.28
C ALA A 240 -36.82 4.36 -15.53
N LYS A 241 -36.18 4.50 -16.70
CA LYS A 241 -36.60 3.81 -17.94
C LYS A 241 -36.42 2.30 -17.84
N PHE A 242 -35.35 1.83 -17.22
CA PHE A 242 -35.13 0.40 -16.97
C PHE A 242 -36.19 -0.18 -16.02
N ASP A 243 -36.52 0.52 -14.94
CA ASP A 243 -37.58 0.10 -14.01
C ASP A 243 -38.95 0.05 -14.69
N ALA A 244 -39.29 1.09 -15.47
CA ALA A 244 -40.53 1.13 -16.22
C ALA A 244 -40.61 0.00 -17.26
N ALA A 245 -39.50 -0.28 -17.96
CA ALA A 245 -39.43 -1.38 -18.90
C ALA A 245 -39.62 -2.73 -18.20
N ARG A 246 -38.94 -2.98 -17.07
CA ARG A 246 -39.13 -4.21 -16.27
C ARG A 246 -40.56 -4.40 -15.79
N ALA A 247 -41.21 -3.32 -15.34
CA ALA A 247 -42.58 -3.37 -14.86
C ALA A 247 -43.60 -3.67 -15.99
N ALA A 248 -43.39 -3.08 -17.17
CA ALA A 248 -44.25 -3.31 -18.34
C ALA A 248 -44.08 -4.71 -18.95
N ASP A 249 -42.92 -5.32 -18.75
CA ASP A 249 -42.49 -6.57 -19.38
C ASP A 249 -42.77 -7.82 -18.51
N ALA A 250 -43.65 -7.70 -17.51
CA ALA A 250 -43.99 -8.78 -16.59
C ALA A 250 -44.50 -10.07 -17.27
N ASN A 251 -44.92 -10.01 -18.54
CA ASN A 251 -45.35 -11.16 -19.36
C ASN A 251 -44.86 -11.08 -20.83
N GLY A 252 -43.86 -10.25 -21.14
CA GLY A 252 -43.35 -10.01 -22.51
C GLY A 252 -42.05 -10.78 -22.83
N ASP A 253 -41.41 -10.50 -23.98
CA ASP A 253 -40.20 -11.25 -24.41
C ASP A 253 -38.89 -10.82 -23.72
N GLY A 254 -38.87 -9.72 -22.96
CA GLY A 254 -37.64 -9.20 -22.36
C GLY A 254 -36.94 -8.06 -23.12
N ASP A 255 -37.24 -7.83 -24.40
CA ASP A 255 -36.40 -7.01 -25.28
C ASP A 255 -36.30 -5.54 -24.86
N THR A 256 -37.41 -4.95 -24.42
CA THR A 256 -37.44 -3.54 -23.97
C THR A 256 -36.61 -3.36 -22.69
N ALA A 257 -36.73 -4.29 -21.73
CA ALA A 257 -35.93 -4.28 -20.51
C ALA A 257 -34.44 -4.48 -20.81
N ARG A 258 -34.09 -5.42 -21.70
CA ARG A 258 -32.70 -5.63 -22.19
C ARG A 258 -32.14 -4.41 -22.89
N PHE A 259 -32.94 -3.66 -23.65
CA PHE A 259 -32.49 -2.42 -24.29
C PHE A 259 -32.20 -1.32 -23.27
N ALA A 260 -33.10 -1.13 -22.29
CA ALA A 260 -32.91 -0.15 -21.22
C ALA A 260 -31.71 -0.50 -20.33
N GLU A 261 -31.52 -1.78 -20.00
CA GLU A 261 -30.34 -2.27 -19.28
C GLU A 261 -29.05 -1.95 -20.02
N ARG A 262 -29.00 -2.23 -21.33
CA ARG A 262 -27.84 -1.87 -22.18
C ARG A 262 -27.58 -0.37 -22.20
N ALA A 263 -28.61 0.47 -22.08
CA ALA A 263 -28.43 1.92 -21.98
C ALA A 263 -27.77 2.33 -20.67
N VAL A 264 -28.21 1.79 -19.53
CA VAL A 264 -27.54 2.00 -18.22
C VAL A 264 -26.10 1.50 -18.28
N ARG A 265 -25.87 0.30 -18.83
CA ARG A 265 -24.52 -0.27 -18.99
C ARG A 265 -23.58 0.64 -19.78
N ARG A 266 -24.05 1.25 -20.87
CA ARG A 266 -23.23 2.19 -21.66
C ARG A 266 -22.87 3.45 -20.87
N LEU A 267 -23.80 4.00 -20.10
CA LEU A 267 -23.56 5.18 -19.28
C LEU A 267 -22.56 4.90 -18.16
N VAL A 268 -22.71 3.79 -17.43
CA VAL A 268 -21.78 3.44 -16.35
C VAL A 268 -20.39 3.12 -16.91
N LEU A 269 -20.33 2.45 -18.07
CA LEU A 269 -19.05 2.19 -18.75
C LEU A 269 -18.32 3.48 -19.13
N SER A 270 -19.03 4.49 -19.67
CA SER A 270 -18.39 5.75 -20.07
C SER A 270 -17.77 6.52 -18.89
N GLN A 271 -18.23 6.27 -17.66
CA GLN A 271 -17.63 6.83 -16.45
C GLN A 271 -16.36 6.09 -16.00
N MET A 272 -16.18 4.82 -16.37
CA MET A 272 -15.02 4.01 -15.95
C MET A 272 -13.90 3.96 -17.00
N GLU A 273 -14.26 4.05 -18.28
CA GLU A 273 -13.34 3.81 -19.40
C GLU A 273 -12.12 4.75 -19.37
N THR A 274 -12.34 6.03 -19.12
CA THR A 274 -11.25 7.00 -19.01
C THR A 274 -10.31 6.68 -17.86
N ALA A 275 -10.86 6.39 -16.68
CA ALA A 275 -10.07 6.03 -15.49
C ALA A 275 -9.29 4.72 -15.69
N TRP A 276 -9.86 3.76 -16.43
CA TRP A 276 -9.21 2.51 -16.81
C TRP A 276 -7.94 2.77 -17.64
N TRP A 277 -8.05 3.53 -18.73
CA TRP A 277 -6.91 3.87 -19.57
C TRP A 277 -5.86 4.71 -18.84
N GLN A 278 -6.30 5.66 -18.03
CA GLN A 278 -5.41 6.50 -17.22
C GLN A 278 -4.64 5.69 -16.18
N THR A 279 -5.27 4.70 -15.54
CA THR A 279 -4.58 3.84 -14.57
C THR A 279 -3.49 3.01 -15.24
N TRP A 280 -3.76 2.48 -16.45
CA TRP A 280 -2.73 1.80 -17.25
C TRP A 280 -1.62 2.74 -17.72
N ALA A 281 -1.96 3.97 -18.12
CA ALA A 281 -0.95 4.99 -18.46
C ALA A 281 -0.03 5.31 -17.27
N ALA A 282 -0.59 5.40 -16.07
CA ALA A 282 0.18 5.58 -14.84
C ALA A 282 1.11 4.39 -14.57
N VAL A 283 0.62 3.15 -14.76
CA VAL A 283 1.44 1.93 -14.67
C VAL A 283 2.59 1.96 -15.69
N ASP A 284 2.34 2.39 -16.93
CA ASP A 284 3.37 2.49 -17.97
C ASP A 284 4.42 3.55 -17.63
N LEU A 285 4.00 4.75 -17.19
CA LEU A 285 4.91 5.78 -16.68
C LEU A 285 5.78 5.24 -15.54
N MET A 286 5.19 4.53 -14.60
CA MET A 286 5.91 3.91 -13.48
C MET A 286 6.89 2.82 -13.92
N ARG A 287 6.64 2.14 -15.05
CA ARG A 287 7.57 1.16 -15.63
C ARG A 287 8.80 1.80 -16.29
N THR A 288 8.72 3.08 -16.68
CA THR A 288 9.90 3.81 -17.21
C THR A 288 10.96 4.09 -16.14
N LEU A 289 10.57 4.06 -14.85
CA LEU A 289 11.47 4.32 -13.74
C LEU A 289 12.19 3.03 -13.29
N PRO A 290 13.52 3.04 -13.12
CA PRO A 290 14.23 1.88 -12.60
C PRO A 290 13.82 1.60 -11.15
N PRO A 291 13.71 0.33 -10.73
CA PRO A 291 13.44 -0.02 -9.33
C PRO A 291 14.57 0.44 -8.40
N GLY A 292 14.21 1.02 -7.26
CA GLY A 292 15.15 1.30 -6.19
C GLY A 292 15.75 0.01 -5.60
N GLY A 293 16.99 0.10 -5.12
CA GLY A 293 17.79 -1.07 -4.70
C GLY A 293 17.14 -1.95 -3.63
N ARG A 294 16.28 -1.39 -2.77
CA ARG A 294 15.62 -2.12 -1.67
C ARG A 294 14.15 -2.44 -1.93
N THR A 295 13.66 -2.18 -3.14
CA THR A 295 12.27 -2.48 -3.51
C THR A 295 11.94 -3.98 -3.40
N GLU A 296 12.88 -4.84 -3.80
CA GLU A 296 12.68 -6.30 -3.75
C GLU A 296 12.62 -6.84 -2.31
N GLU A 297 13.41 -6.28 -1.40
CA GLU A 297 13.36 -6.65 0.01
C GLU A 297 11.99 -6.32 0.62
N ARG A 298 11.42 -5.15 0.29
CA ARG A 298 10.07 -4.77 0.73
C ARG A 298 9.01 -5.68 0.11
N TRP A 299 9.16 -6.05 -1.16
CA TRP A 299 8.26 -7.01 -1.81
C TRP A 299 8.28 -8.39 -1.16
N THR A 300 9.47 -8.86 -0.76
CA THR A 300 9.60 -10.10 0.00
C THR A 300 8.78 -10.08 1.30
N ARG A 301 8.68 -8.93 1.98
CA ARG A 301 7.83 -8.78 3.17
C ARG A 301 6.33 -8.82 2.84
N ASP A 302 5.93 -8.27 1.70
CA ASP A 302 4.56 -8.40 1.21
C ASP A 302 4.22 -9.86 0.90
N ARG A 303 5.14 -10.60 0.25
CA ARG A 303 5.00 -12.04 0.01
C ARG A 303 4.84 -12.84 1.30
N TRP A 304 5.62 -12.52 2.34
CA TRP A 304 5.43 -13.11 3.67
C TRP A 304 4.06 -12.78 4.27
N SER A 305 3.58 -11.55 4.08
CA SER A 305 2.27 -11.13 4.57
C SER A 305 1.12 -11.84 3.86
N PHE A 306 1.22 -11.98 2.54
CA PHE A 306 0.31 -12.73 1.69
C PHE A 306 0.26 -14.20 2.10
N THR A 307 1.42 -14.85 2.19
CA THR A 307 1.59 -16.26 2.60
C THR A 307 0.95 -16.49 3.97
N GLY A 308 1.27 -15.65 4.96
CA GLY A 308 0.68 -15.75 6.29
C GLY A 308 -0.83 -15.49 6.33
N HIS A 309 -1.40 -14.70 5.40
CA HIS A 309 -2.86 -14.57 5.32
C HIS A 309 -3.52 -15.78 4.64
N ARG A 310 -2.93 -16.26 3.54
CA ARG A 310 -3.35 -17.49 2.85
C ARG A 310 -3.42 -18.67 3.82
N ASP A 311 -2.39 -18.86 4.64
CA ASP A 311 -2.33 -19.99 5.57
C ASP A 311 -3.43 -19.93 6.62
N ARG A 312 -3.72 -18.74 7.17
CA ARG A 312 -4.84 -18.53 8.10
C ARG A 312 -6.19 -18.81 7.45
N VAL A 313 -6.37 -18.39 6.21
CA VAL A 313 -7.59 -18.69 5.43
C VAL A 313 -7.75 -20.21 5.24
N ARG A 314 -6.67 -20.91 4.84
CA ARG A 314 -6.66 -22.37 4.64
C ARG A 314 -6.88 -23.15 5.92
N ALA A 315 -6.35 -22.66 7.04
CA ALA A 315 -6.55 -23.24 8.36
C ALA A 315 -7.98 -23.07 8.89
N GLY A 316 -8.86 -22.37 8.15
CA GLY A 316 -10.23 -22.11 8.57
C GLY A 316 -10.32 -21.13 9.74
N GLU A 317 -9.30 -20.28 9.94
CA GLU A 317 -9.36 -19.24 10.98
C GLU A 317 -10.55 -18.31 10.75
N PRO A 318 -11.14 -17.76 11.83
CA PRO A 318 -12.26 -16.83 11.71
C PRO A 318 -11.89 -15.58 10.89
N PRO A 319 -12.89 -14.86 10.33
CA PRO A 319 -12.66 -13.57 9.69
C PRO A 319 -11.99 -12.57 10.64
N GLN A 320 -11.24 -11.63 10.08
CA GLN A 320 -10.60 -10.56 10.85
C GLN A 320 -11.67 -9.78 11.65
N PRO A 321 -11.41 -9.46 12.94
CA PRO A 321 -12.41 -8.86 13.80
C PRO A 321 -12.92 -7.51 13.27
N ARG A 322 -14.12 -7.09 13.70
CA ARG A 322 -14.65 -5.75 13.37
C ARG A 322 -13.84 -4.64 13.99
N ARG A 323 -13.42 -4.85 15.24
CA ARG A 323 -12.59 -3.94 16.03
C ARG A 323 -11.38 -4.71 16.50
N ASP A 324 -10.21 -4.12 16.33
CA ASP A 324 -8.99 -4.66 16.90
C ASP A 324 -9.05 -4.50 18.43
N ASP A 325 -8.58 -5.49 19.18
CA ASP A 325 -8.25 -5.30 20.59
C ASP A 325 -7.06 -4.33 20.73
N ALA A 326 -6.83 -3.83 21.94
CA ALA A 326 -5.80 -2.82 22.17
C ALA A 326 -4.37 -3.30 21.84
N VAL A 327 -4.05 -4.58 22.08
CA VAL A 327 -2.72 -5.13 21.77
C VAL A 327 -2.54 -5.25 20.27
N THR A 328 -3.55 -5.77 19.56
CA THR A 328 -3.55 -5.85 18.09
C THR A 328 -3.44 -4.47 17.46
N ALA A 329 -4.20 -3.49 17.94
CA ALA A 329 -4.16 -2.11 17.46
C ALA A 329 -2.78 -1.46 17.69
N ALA A 330 -2.22 -1.60 18.90
CA ALA A 330 -0.89 -1.10 19.23
C ALA A 330 0.20 -1.77 18.39
N GLN A 331 0.12 -3.09 18.18
CA GLN A 331 1.07 -3.83 17.36
C GLN A 331 1.02 -3.37 15.90
N LYS A 332 -0.18 -3.14 15.34
CA LYS A 332 -0.34 -2.60 13.98
C LYS A 332 0.24 -1.19 13.87
N LEU A 333 0.02 -0.33 14.86
CA LEU A 333 0.58 1.03 14.89
C LEU A 333 2.11 1.00 14.96
N ALA A 334 2.68 0.25 15.91
CA ALA A 334 4.13 0.10 16.06
C ALA A 334 4.78 -0.47 14.78
N THR A 335 4.09 -1.41 14.12
CA THR A 335 4.54 -1.93 12.81
C THR A 335 4.55 -0.85 11.74
N ARG A 336 3.49 -0.02 11.65
CA ARG A 336 3.42 1.08 10.67
C ARG A 336 4.49 2.14 10.91
N GLU A 337 4.75 2.51 12.16
CA GLU A 337 5.82 3.46 12.52
C GLU A 337 7.21 2.89 12.16
N THR A 338 7.43 1.61 12.47
CA THR A 338 8.69 0.91 12.12
C THR A 338 8.89 0.87 10.61
N GLU A 339 7.86 0.52 9.84
CA GLU A 339 7.95 0.49 8.37
C GLU A 339 8.04 1.89 7.76
N GLN A 340 7.46 2.93 8.38
CA GLN A 340 7.62 4.33 7.93
C GLN A 340 9.09 4.76 8.03
N VAL A 341 9.69 4.61 9.21
CA VAL A 341 11.10 4.94 9.45
C VAL A 341 12.01 4.18 8.49
N ARG A 342 11.73 2.88 8.28
CA ARG A 342 12.50 2.07 7.35
C ARG A 342 12.32 2.54 5.91
N LEU A 343 11.09 2.80 5.46
CA LEU A 343 10.84 3.29 4.10
C LEU A 343 11.62 4.58 3.84
N ASP A 344 11.50 5.55 4.74
CA ASP A 344 12.15 6.86 4.62
C ASP A 344 13.67 6.75 4.54
N ALA A 345 14.27 5.86 5.34
CA ALA A 345 15.70 5.60 5.31
C ALA A 345 16.12 4.89 4.01
N GLN A 346 15.38 3.86 3.59
CA GLN A 346 15.70 3.10 2.39
C GLN A 346 15.53 3.93 1.11
N GLU A 347 14.54 4.84 1.05
CA GLU A 347 14.37 5.74 -0.08
C GLU A 347 15.52 6.75 -0.20
N ALA A 348 15.96 7.32 0.93
CA ALA A 348 17.15 8.17 0.94
C ALA A 348 18.39 7.41 0.46
N LEU A 349 18.57 6.15 0.87
CA LEU A 349 19.72 5.35 0.47
C LEU A 349 19.66 4.89 -1.00
N ASP A 350 18.46 4.73 -1.57
CA ASP A 350 18.26 4.26 -2.93
C ASP A 350 18.24 5.42 -3.95
N ASP A 351 17.77 6.62 -3.57
CA ASP A 351 17.60 7.76 -4.48
C ASP A 351 18.47 8.98 -4.08
N PRO A 352 19.44 9.38 -4.93
CA PRO A 352 20.31 10.53 -4.66
C PRO A 352 19.58 11.86 -4.44
N LEU A 353 18.42 12.09 -5.04
CA LEU A 353 17.65 13.32 -4.84
C LEU A 353 16.99 13.35 -3.46
N VAL A 354 16.49 12.20 -3.00
CA VAL A 354 15.98 12.06 -1.63
C VAL A 354 17.11 12.26 -0.62
N MET A 355 18.29 11.66 -0.87
CA MET A 355 19.47 11.89 -0.03
C MET A 355 19.92 13.35 -0.02
N ALA A 356 19.88 14.04 -1.17
CA ALA A 356 20.24 15.46 -1.24
C ALA A 356 19.34 16.32 -0.34
N GLY A 357 18.04 16.03 -0.29
CA GLY A 357 17.11 16.68 0.66
C GLY A 357 17.51 16.44 2.12
N ARG A 358 17.87 15.20 2.48
CA ARG A 358 18.37 14.85 3.83
C ARG A 358 19.67 15.57 4.17
N ARG A 359 20.60 15.71 3.21
CA ARG A 359 21.84 16.45 3.38
C ARG A 359 21.60 17.94 3.62
N PHE A 360 20.69 18.54 2.84
CA PHE A 360 20.31 19.94 3.02
C PHE A 360 19.66 20.21 4.38
N ALA A 361 18.85 19.26 4.87
CA ALA A 361 18.26 19.33 6.21
C ALA A 361 19.29 19.12 7.34
N GLY A 362 20.52 18.71 7.02
CA GLY A 362 21.56 18.36 7.98
C GLY A 362 21.35 16.99 8.65
N GLU A 363 20.52 16.13 8.08
CA GLU A 363 20.23 14.76 8.56
C GLU A 363 21.18 13.71 7.93
N ALA A 364 21.97 14.13 6.95
CA ALA A 364 23.01 13.35 6.30
C ALA A 364 24.14 14.29 5.84
N PHE A 365 25.29 13.74 5.48
CA PHE A 365 26.38 14.49 4.86
C PHE A 365 27.19 13.58 3.93
N ALA A 366 27.81 14.17 2.91
CA ALA A 366 28.78 13.52 2.05
C ALA A 366 30.14 14.21 2.19
N GLY A 367 31.21 13.44 2.13
CA GLY A 367 32.54 13.96 2.42
C GLY A 367 33.65 13.02 2.01
N GLU A 368 34.86 13.56 2.02
CA GLU A 368 36.08 12.83 1.69
C GLU A 368 36.82 12.47 2.98
N VAL A 369 37.27 11.23 3.07
CA VAL A 369 38.09 10.75 4.18
C VAL A 369 39.51 11.27 4.01
N THR A 370 39.95 12.13 4.91
CA THR A 370 41.27 12.78 4.84
C THR A 370 42.34 12.01 5.61
N GLU A 371 41.93 11.30 6.65
CA GLU A 371 42.81 10.56 7.55
C GLU A 371 42.09 9.37 8.18
N VAL A 372 42.84 8.30 8.42
CA VAL A 372 42.37 7.12 9.16
C VAL A 372 43.45 6.74 10.17
N LEU A 373 43.11 6.81 11.46
CA LEU A 373 43.99 6.46 12.57
C LEU A 373 43.46 5.21 13.28
N MET A 374 44.29 4.16 13.32
CA MET A 374 43.92 2.93 14.03
C MET A 374 43.98 3.13 15.54
N GLU A 375 42.85 2.96 16.22
CA GLU A 375 42.77 2.86 17.68
C GLU A 375 42.16 1.53 18.12
N TRP A 376 42.26 1.25 19.42
CA TRP A 376 41.69 0.04 20.03
C TRP A 376 40.91 0.40 21.30
N SER A 377 39.82 -0.31 21.55
CA SER A 377 39.06 -0.20 22.79
C SER A 377 39.88 -0.68 23.99
N GLU A 378 39.67 -0.07 25.14
CA GLU A 378 40.24 -0.53 26.40
C GLU A 378 39.59 -1.86 26.87
N GLY A 379 40.38 -2.76 27.46
CA GLY A 379 39.88 -4.01 28.05
C GLY A 379 40.77 -5.23 27.83
N LYS A 380 40.40 -6.38 28.42
CA LYS A 380 41.19 -7.63 28.36
C LYS A 380 41.39 -8.18 26.95
N ARG A 381 40.50 -7.84 26.01
CA ARG A 381 40.60 -8.18 24.58
C ARG A 381 40.27 -6.92 23.77
N PRO A 382 41.27 -6.07 23.50
CA PRO A 382 41.08 -4.83 22.74
C PRO A 382 40.47 -5.10 21.37
N ARG A 383 39.45 -4.32 21.00
CA ARG A 383 38.78 -4.38 19.70
C ARG A 383 39.17 -3.16 18.87
N PRO A 384 39.34 -3.28 17.54
CA PRO A 384 39.63 -2.12 16.71
C PRO A 384 38.51 -1.06 16.84
N ARG A 385 38.92 0.20 16.94
CA ARG A 385 38.10 1.42 17.01
C ARG A 385 38.74 2.56 16.19
N PRO A 386 39.01 2.37 14.89
CA PRO A 386 39.64 3.39 14.07
C PRO A 386 38.89 4.72 14.15
N LEU A 387 39.65 5.82 14.13
CA LEU A 387 39.16 7.17 13.91
C LEU A 387 39.30 7.50 12.43
N VAL A 388 38.26 8.07 11.86
CA VAL A 388 38.18 8.50 10.47
C VAL A 388 37.90 9.99 10.48
N THR A 389 38.79 10.77 9.89
CA THR A 389 38.62 12.22 9.73
C THR A 389 38.00 12.49 8.36
N VAL A 390 36.93 13.28 8.32
CA VAL A 390 36.11 13.52 7.13
C VAL A 390 36.01 15.02 6.87
N ALA A 391 36.41 15.44 5.66
CA ALA A 391 36.15 16.77 5.14
C ALA A 391 34.80 16.79 4.40
N THR A 392 33.92 17.72 4.76
CA THR A 392 32.60 17.87 4.14
C THR A 392 32.26 19.36 3.97
N GLU A 393 31.46 19.65 2.95
CA GLU A 393 30.86 20.97 2.75
C GLU A 393 29.45 21.07 3.36
N ASP A 394 28.88 19.94 3.79
CA ASP A 394 27.55 19.89 4.40
C ASP A 394 27.61 20.35 5.86
N ARG A 395 26.43 20.67 6.43
CA ARG A 395 26.28 21.09 7.82
C ARG A 395 25.41 20.10 8.61
N PRO A 396 25.96 18.93 8.99
CA PRO A 396 25.20 17.93 9.74
C PRO A 396 24.79 18.46 11.12
N GLN A 397 23.59 18.09 11.58
CA GLN A 397 23.06 18.45 12.89
C GLN A 397 23.66 17.57 14.01
N LEU A 398 24.96 17.72 14.23
CA LEU A 398 25.69 17.04 15.31
C LEU A 398 25.92 18.00 16.47
N ALA A 399 25.76 17.51 17.69
CA ALA A 399 26.04 18.29 18.90
C ALA A 399 27.55 18.43 19.12
N ASP A 400 28.02 19.65 19.39
CA ASP A 400 29.44 19.97 19.58
C ASP A 400 30.14 19.14 20.67
N ALA A 401 29.38 18.67 21.65
CA ALA A 401 29.90 17.85 22.76
C ALA A 401 30.31 16.43 22.36
N GLY A 402 30.07 16.01 21.11
CA GLY A 402 30.34 14.64 20.64
C GLY A 402 29.26 13.63 21.08
N GLY A 403 29.50 12.35 20.76
CA GLY A 403 28.65 11.22 21.14
C GLY A 403 27.45 10.95 20.22
N GLY A 404 27.26 11.75 19.17
CA GLY A 404 26.22 11.53 18.16
C GLY A 404 26.46 10.25 17.37
N LYS A 405 25.39 9.54 16.98
CA LYS A 405 25.50 8.37 16.10
C LYS A 405 25.49 8.78 14.65
N VAL A 406 26.38 8.19 13.88
CA VAL A 406 26.51 8.39 12.44
C VAL A 406 26.52 7.01 11.77
N PHE A 407 25.93 6.89 10.59
CA PHE A 407 25.81 5.60 9.89
C PHE A 407 26.29 5.70 8.45
N ARG A 408 26.88 4.63 7.94
CA ARG A 408 27.26 4.46 6.53
C ARG A 408 26.64 3.18 6.00
N SER A 409 26.31 3.15 4.71
CA SER A 409 25.88 1.91 4.05
C SER A 409 27.12 1.17 3.53
N LEU A 410 27.42 0.02 4.12
CA LEU A 410 28.52 -0.87 3.74
C LEU A 410 27.94 -2.13 3.11
N ASP A 411 28.09 -2.28 1.79
CA ASP A 411 27.52 -3.39 1.01
C ASP A 411 26.01 -3.59 1.29
N GLY A 412 25.27 -2.48 1.36
CA GLY A 412 23.84 -2.45 1.65
C GLY A 412 23.48 -2.60 3.14
N ARG A 413 24.44 -2.88 4.02
CA ARG A 413 24.24 -3.03 5.47
C ARG A 413 24.62 -1.77 6.22
N GLN A 414 23.89 -1.48 7.29
CA GLN A 414 24.25 -0.39 8.19
C GLN A 414 25.57 -0.68 8.90
N GLN A 415 26.47 0.30 8.88
CA GLN A 415 27.65 0.40 9.74
C GLN A 415 27.53 1.62 10.63
N ALA A 416 27.78 1.46 11.93
CA ALA A 416 27.66 2.50 12.92
C ALA A 416 29.00 3.15 13.28
N PHE A 417 28.94 4.46 13.47
CA PHE A 417 30.02 5.34 13.88
C PHE A 417 29.56 6.21 15.04
N GLU A 418 30.50 6.67 15.84
CA GLU A 418 30.31 7.69 16.86
C GLU A 418 31.02 8.97 16.42
N PHE A 419 30.29 10.08 16.42
CA PHE A 419 30.88 11.41 16.25
C PHE A 419 31.68 11.76 17.50
N VAL A 420 32.98 12.01 17.34
CA VAL A 420 33.88 12.29 18.47
C VAL A 420 33.99 13.79 18.71
N ARG A 421 34.33 14.55 17.66
CA ARG A 421 34.56 16.00 17.70
C ARG A 421 34.68 16.58 16.29
N TYR A 422 34.63 17.90 16.20
CA TYR A 422 35.19 18.64 15.08
C TYR A 422 36.69 18.89 15.32
N GLU A 423 37.50 18.81 14.27
CA GLU A 423 38.86 19.35 14.26
C GLU A 423 38.84 20.89 14.11
N GLU A 424 39.97 21.54 14.38
CA GLU A 424 40.07 23.01 14.34
C GLU A 424 39.74 23.61 12.95
N ASP A 425 39.94 22.84 11.89
CA ASP A 425 39.63 23.19 10.51
C ASP A 425 38.19 22.85 10.09
N GLY A 426 37.38 22.33 11.01
CA GLY A 426 35.97 21.98 10.81
C GLY A 426 35.72 20.57 10.29
N GLN A 427 36.76 19.74 10.12
CA GLN A 427 36.58 18.33 9.73
C GLN A 427 35.94 17.50 10.84
N LEU A 428 35.20 16.46 10.48
CA LEU A 428 34.53 15.58 11.44
C LEU A 428 35.40 14.38 11.77
N VAL A 429 35.57 14.09 13.07
CA VAL A 429 36.21 12.85 13.52
C VAL A 429 35.15 11.84 13.91
N LEU A 430 35.13 10.71 13.21
CA LEU A 430 34.19 9.60 13.41
C LEU A 430 34.93 8.36 13.91
N ARG A 431 34.43 7.73 14.97
CA ARG A 431 34.94 6.44 15.46
C ARG A 431 34.11 5.30 14.92
N VAL A 432 34.74 4.32 14.26
CA VAL A 432 34.03 3.12 13.77
C VAL A 432 33.65 2.22 14.95
N LEU A 433 32.38 1.82 15.04
CA LEU A 433 31.86 1.03 16.16
C LEU A 433 31.74 -0.47 15.84
N ASP A 434 31.29 -0.79 14.62
CA ASP A 434 30.95 -2.15 14.22
C ASP A 434 31.35 -2.50 12.77
N LYS A 435 30.96 -3.72 12.33
CA LYS A 435 31.21 -4.31 11.00
C LYS A 435 32.67 -4.46 10.56
N MET A 436 33.63 -4.39 11.49
CA MET A 436 35.07 -4.64 11.23
C MET A 436 35.49 -6.12 11.32
N GLY A 437 34.55 -7.04 11.46
CA GLY A 437 34.82 -8.46 11.74
C GLY A 437 35.17 -8.74 13.21
N ALA A 438 35.49 -10.01 13.50
CA ALA A 438 35.76 -10.48 14.86
C ALA A 438 37.25 -10.52 15.23
N GLY A 439 38.13 -10.21 14.29
CA GLY A 439 39.59 -10.21 14.44
C GLY A 439 40.14 -8.99 15.16
N ARG A 440 41.47 -8.96 15.34
CA ARG A 440 42.21 -7.79 15.84
C ARG A 440 42.47 -6.78 14.72
N GLU A 441 42.65 -7.28 13.50
CA GLU A 441 42.72 -6.49 12.28
C GLU A 441 41.33 -6.40 11.66
N PRO A 442 40.87 -5.20 11.26
CA PRO A 442 39.63 -5.04 10.53
C PRO A 442 39.64 -5.84 9.22
N VAL A 443 38.49 -6.37 8.84
CA VAL A 443 38.32 -6.99 7.52
C VAL A 443 38.54 -5.93 6.43
N ALA A 444 39.24 -6.28 5.36
CA ALA A 444 39.48 -5.38 4.23
C ALA A 444 38.16 -4.77 3.70
N GLY A 445 38.15 -3.47 3.42
CA GLY A 445 36.97 -2.71 3.00
C GLY A 445 35.99 -2.32 4.13
N SER A 446 36.17 -2.83 5.36
CA SER A 446 35.26 -2.50 6.47
C SER A 446 35.50 -1.11 7.08
N VAL A 447 36.70 -0.57 6.92
CA VAL A 447 37.07 0.77 7.37
C VAL A 447 37.29 1.62 6.11
N PRO A 448 36.73 2.83 6.00
CA PRO A 448 37.05 3.74 4.90
C PRO A 448 38.56 3.98 4.80
N GLU A 449 39.06 4.19 3.58
CA GLU A 449 40.45 4.54 3.30
C GLU A 449 40.60 6.03 3.03
N LYS A 450 41.81 6.55 3.16
CA LYS A 450 42.11 7.95 2.81
C LYS A 450 41.84 8.19 1.32
N GLY A 451 41.03 9.20 1.03
CA GLY A 451 40.58 9.56 -0.31
C GLY A 451 39.18 9.00 -0.65
N ASP A 452 38.62 8.11 0.16
CA ASP A 452 37.26 7.59 -0.05
C ASP A 452 36.24 8.72 0.08
N ARG A 453 35.25 8.70 -0.80
CA ARG A 453 34.10 9.60 -0.76
C ARG A 453 32.85 8.83 -0.42
N ASP A 454 32.38 9.04 0.80
CA ASP A 454 31.23 8.34 1.33
C ASP A 454 30.09 9.31 1.65
N CYS A 455 28.90 8.73 1.81
CA CYS A 455 27.75 9.42 2.37
C CYS A 455 27.40 8.79 3.72
N TRP A 456 27.24 9.63 4.72
CA TRP A 456 26.87 9.29 6.08
C TRP A 456 25.51 9.86 6.42
N THR A 457 24.77 9.14 7.28
CA THR A 457 23.43 9.52 7.75
C THR A 457 23.43 9.66 9.26
N LEU A 458 22.59 10.56 9.78
CA LEU A 458 22.32 10.69 11.22
C LEU A 458 21.12 9.85 11.67
N PHE A 459 20.41 9.26 10.70
CA PHE A 459 19.32 8.31 10.92
C PHE A 459 19.78 6.87 10.69
N GLU A 460 19.15 5.93 11.41
CA GLU A 460 19.34 4.50 11.24
C GLU A 460 18.71 4.02 9.92
N HIS A 461 19.39 3.09 9.24
CA HIS A 461 18.95 2.48 7.98
C HIS A 461 17.88 1.41 8.20
N ASP A 462 17.86 0.85 9.41
CA ASP A 462 16.84 -0.07 9.87
C ASP A 462 16.20 0.43 11.16
N ALA A 463 14.87 0.42 11.18
CA ALA A 463 14.13 0.75 12.38
C ALA A 463 14.34 -0.31 13.47
N ARG A 464 14.60 0.12 14.70
CA ARG A 464 14.60 -0.77 15.86
C ARG A 464 13.17 -1.16 16.19
N GLY A 465 12.99 -2.44 16.54
CA GLY A 465 11.72 -2.92 17.06
C GLY A 465 11.34 -2.19 18.35
N GLY A 466 10.06 -1.84 18.47
CA GLY A 466 9.49 -1.30 19.70
C GLY A 466 9.55 -2.28 20.88
N PRO A 467 9.24 -1.81 22.10
CA PRO A 467 9.18 -2.66 23.28
C PRO A 467 8.16 -3.78 23.10
N LYS A 468 8.40 -4.93 23.75
CA LYS A 468 7.46 -6.07 23.72
C LYS A 468 6.15 -5.64 24.37
N LEU A 469 5.04 -5.77 23.65
CA LEU A 469 3.70 -5.56 24.18
C LEU A 469 3.32 -6.72 25.14
N PRO A 470 2.47 -6.46 26.15
CA PRO A 470 1.97 -7.50 27.04
C PRO A 470 1.10 -8.50 26.28
N ASP A 471 1.00 -9.72 26.80
CA ASP A 471 0.01 -10.69 26.30
C ASP A 471 -1.41 -10.17 26.56
N PRO A 472 -2.43 -10.56 25.77
CA PRO A 472 -3.80 -10.08 25.91
C PRO A 472 -4.34 -10.19 27.35
N GLU A 473 -4.04 -11.30 28.03
CA GLU A 473 -4.44 -11.57 29.42
C GLU A 473 -3.82 -10.60 30.45
N HIS A 474 -2.69 -9.99 30.09
CA HIS A 474 -1.95 -9.02 30.90
C HIS A 474 -2.23 -7.57 30.47
N THR A 475 -3.20 -7.34 29.58
CA THR A 475 -3.60 -6.00 29.18
C THR A 475 -4.34 -5.30 30.32
N PRO A 476 -3.93 -4.09 30.76
CA PRO A 476 -4.64 -3.37 31.81
C PRO A 476 -6.13 -3.20 31.49
N TRP A 477 -6.99 -3.32 32.51
CA TRP A 477 -8.45 -3.23 32.36
C TRP A 477 -8.93 -1.93 31.69
N THR A 478 -8.15 -0.86 31.79
CA THR A 478 -8.39 0.43 31.14
C THR A 478 -8.21 0.41 29.62
N HIS A 479 -7.56 -0.63 29.08
CA HIS A 479 -7.22 -0.77 27.66
C HIS A 479 -7.93 -1.97 27.01
N GLY A 480 -8.32 -2.99 27.78
CA GLY A 480 -8.94 -4.22 27.23
C GLY A 480 -10.43 -4.12 26.88
N GLY A 481 -11.16 -3.10 27.36
CA GLY A 481 -12.62 -3.14 27.38
C GLY A 481 -13.18 -4.33 28.19
N PRO A 482 -14.49 -4.41 28.46
CA PRO A 482 -15.05 -5.58 29.13
C PRO A 482 -14.83 -6.82 28.25
N PRO A 483 -14.39 -7.97 28.80
CA PRO A 483 -14.16 -9.18 28.02
C PRO A 483 -15.48 -9.63 27.38
N GLY A 484 -15.56 -9.55 26.05
CA GLY A 484 -16.62 -10.22 25.30
C GLY A 484 -16.46 -11.72 25.52
N SER A 485 -17.46 -12.36 26.10
CA SER A 485 -17.45 -13.81 26.31
C SER A 485 -17.18 -14.52 24.98
N ALA A 486 -16.37 -15.58 25.03
CA ALA A 486 -16.03 -16.48 23.92
C ALA A 486 -17.23 -17.33 23.44
N THR A 487 -18.41 -16.75 23.39
CA THR A 487 -19.57 -17.27 22.68
C THR A 487 -19.46 -16.79 21.24
N ALA A 488 -19.79 -17.65 20.28
CA ALA A 488 -19.92 -17.25 18.88
C ALA A 488 -20.65 -15.89 18.84
N PRO A 489 -20.10 -14.86 18.15
CA PRO A 489 -20.64 -13.52 18.27
C PRO A 489 -22.13 -13.57 17.88
N ALA A 490 -23.00 -13.32 18.85
CA ALA A 490 -24.34 -12.89 18.55
C ALA A 490 -24.20 -11.63 17.67
N LEU A 491 -25.06 -11.48 16.67
CA LEU A 491 -25.07 -10.30 15.83
C LEU A 491 -25.15 -9.07 16.73
N ASP A 492 -24.06 -8.32 16.84
CA ASP A 492 -24.17 -6.92 17.23
C ASP A 492 -25.08 -6.24 16.21
N ALA A 493 -25.96 -5.37 16.71
CA ALA A 493 -26.84 -4.57 15.88
C ALA A 493 -26.02 -3.90 14.77
N VAL A 494 -26.54 -3.96 13.55
CA VAL A 494 -25.90 -3.34 12.40
C VAL A 494 -25.67 -1.86 12.73
N THR A 495 -24.41 -1.42 12.65
CA THR A 495 -24.09 -0.01 12.83
C THR A 495 -24.29 0.74 11.51
N ASP A 496 -24.50 2.05 11.58
CA ASP A 496 -24.66 2.89 10.37
C ASP A 496 -23.44 2.79 9.42
N GLU A 497 -22.28 2.38 9.93
CA GLU A 497 -21.06 2.13 9.15
C GLU A 497 -21.00 0.75 8.45
N ASP A 498 -21.92 -0.16 8.77
CA ASP A 498 -21.97 -1.55 8.26
C ASP A 498 -23.10 -1.78 7.25
N LEU A 499 -23.97 -0.78 7.06
CA LEU A 499 -25.04 -0.80 6.06
C LEU A 499 -24.49 -0.37 4.70
N LEU A 500 -24.78 -1.20 3.68
CA LEU A 500 -24.75 -0.79 2.28
C LEU A 500 -25.99 0.04 1.97
#